data_AF-A0A0C2ZNH1-F1
#
_entry.id   AF-A0A0C2ZNH1-F1
#
_cell.length_a   1.000
_cell.length_b   1.000
_cell.length_c   1.000
_cell.angle_alpha   90.00
_cell.angle_beta   90.00
_cell.angle_gamma   90.00
#
_symmetry.space_group_name_H-M   'P 1'
#
loop_
_entity.id
_entity.type
_entity.pdbx_description
1 polymer ?
#
loop_
_entity_poly.entity_id
_entity_poly.type
_entity_poly.pdbx_seq_one_letter_code
_entity_poly.pdbx_strand_id
1 'polypeptide(L)'
;MWDSLESLSDVLDKSIVGQNWRTKPEYFKPESLAGCLEFAPAIHQLGHSAWTDTPSVSTTLKMKSSRTWALQMTFPSAMLSAALSIMHPPLYNAGLHRMEVLSSWAEQNDKGMDDALDTWSTVYTNVSVIANRGTPLHRNPHSQSNWYDILVSVGEYKDCYLDIPTLGLKLEYSPGTIVAFSSRLLHHAVNKVDGHRCCFAYYMRDNIHNFLHVPETEWMT
;
A
#
# COMPACT_ATOMS: atom_id res chain seq x y z
N MET A 1 -2.54 -11.26 10.63
CA MET A 1 -2.58 -9.95 9.91
C MET A 1 -3.52 -8.97 10.60
N TRP A 2 -4.74 -9.38 10.97
CA TRP A 2 -5.65 -8.53 11.77
C TRP A 2 -5.04 -8.07 13.11
N ASP A 3 -4.48 -9.00 13.89
CA ASP A 3 -3.90 -8.68 15.21
C ASP A 3 -2.73 -7.70 15.17
N SER A 4 -2.09 -7.54 14.00
CA SER A 4 -1.01 -6.54 13.82
C SER A 4 -1.51 -5.10 14.01
N LEU A 5 -2.82 -4.86 13.83
CA LEU A 5 -3.44 -3.55 13.96
C LEU A 5 -3.44 -3.03 15.40
N GLU A 6 -3.30 -3.90 16.41
CA GLU A 6 -3.24 -3.50 17.81
C GLU A 6 -2.10 -2.48 18.04
N SER A 7 -0.96 -2.71 17.41
CA SER A 7 0.18 -1.79 17.49
C SER A 7 -0.09 -0.44 16.81
N LEU A 8 -1.08 -0.35 15.92
CA LEU A 8 -1.38 0.84 15.12
C LEU A 8 -2.57 1.65 15.63
N SER A 9 -3.22 1.23 16.73
CA SER A 9 -4.53 1.75 17.16
C SER A 9 -4.57 3.28 17.26
N ASP A 10 -3.70 3.85 18.08
CA ASP A 10 -3.58 5.30 18.29
C ASP A 10 -3.27 6.09 17.01
N VAL A 11 -2.54 5.48 16.08
CA VAL A 11 -2.07 6.14 14.85
C VAL A 11 -3.17 6.14 13.81
N LEU A 12 -3.95 5.06 13.74
CA LEU A 12 -5.09 4.92 12.84
C LEU A 12 -6.13 6.01 13.12
N ASP A 13 -6.57 6.16 14.38
CA ASP A 13 -7.62 7.13 14.69
C ASP A 13 -7.19 8.58 14.38
N LYS A 14 -5.91 8.90 14.62
CA LYS A 14 -5.32 10.22 14.29
C LYS A 14 -5.20 10.50 12.79
N SER A 15 -5.33 9.49 11.94
CA SER A 15 -5.25 9.67 10.48
C SER A 15 -6.53 10.24 9.87
N ILE A 16 -7.64 10.26 10.62
CA ILE A 16 -8.95 10.76 10.15
C ILE A 16 -8.99 12.29 10.30
N VAL A 17 -8.37 13.00 9.36
CA VAL A 17 -8.17 14.47 9.42
C VAL A 17 -9.00 15.27 8.40
N GLY A 18 -9.79 14.63 7.54
CA GLY A 18 -10.71 15.34 6.64
C GLY A 18 -10.11 16.01 5.40
N GLN A 19 -8.81 15.82 5.13
CA GLN A 19 -8.10 16.55 4.06
C GLN A 19 -8.48 16.10 2.64
N ASN A 20 -8.78 14.81 2.46
CA ASN A 20 -9.20 14.27 1.17
C ASN A 20 -10.08 13.04 1.40
N TRP A 21 -10.61 12.45 0.32
CA TRP A 21 -11.53 11.31 0.43
C TRP A 21 -10.93 10.11 1.20
N ARG A 22 -9.60 9.96 1.25
CA ARG A 22 -8.94 8.89 2.01
C ARG A 22 -9.01 9.08 3.52
N THR A 23 -9.18 10.32 4.00
CA THR A 23 -9.15 10.71 5.42
C THR A 23 -10.42 11.43 5.88
N LYS A 24 -11.42 11.56 5.00
CA LYS A 24 -12.72 12.16 5.34
C LYS A 24 -13.52 11.26 6.29
N PRO A 25 -13.97 11.77 7.46
CA PRO A 25 -14.73 10.99 8.44
C PRO A 25 -15.96 10.28 7.87
N GLU A 26 -16.61 10.89 6.86
CA GLU A 26 -17.79 10.35 6.21
C GLU A 26 -17.58 8.98 5.55
N TYR A 27 -16.34 8.55 5.30
CA TYR A 27 -16.05 7.22 4.73
C TYR A 27 -15.72 6.16 5.78
N PHE A 28 -15.49 6.56 7.03
CA PHE A 28 -15.17 5.65 8.13
C PHE A 28 -16.43 5.25 8.89
N LYS A 29 -16.35 4.11 9.56
CA LYS A 29 -17.39 3.68 10.51
C LYS A 29 -17.14 4.37 11.86
N PRO A 30 -18.16 5.01 12.46
CA PRO A 30 -18.04 5.55 13.82
C PRO A 30 -17.73 4.46 14.85
N GLU A 31 -17.06 4.83 15.94
CA GLU A 31 -16.87 3.99 17.15
C GLU A 31 -16.11 2.67 16.93
N SER A 32 -15.47 2.51 15.77
CA SER A 32 -14.61 1.38 15.43
C SER A 32 -13.17 1.87 15.30
N LEU A 33 -12.19 1.00 15.55
CA LEU A 33 -10.80 1.29 15.20
C LEU A 33 -10.72 1.60 13.69
N ALA A 34 -10.38 2.83 13.32
CA ALA A 34 -10.56 3.29 11.95
C ALA A 34 -9.43 4.21 11.52
N GLY A 35 -9.03 4.15 10.25
CA GLY A 35 -7.96 5.00 9.76
C GLY A 35 -7.39 4.57 8.42
N CYS A 36 -6.53 5.41 7.87
CA CYS A 36 -5.79 5.16 6.64
C CYS A 36 -4.35 5.59 6.84
N LEU A 37 -3.44 4.63 6.89
CA LEU A 37 -2.01 4.85 7.04
C LEU A 37 -1.26 4.47 5.76
N GLU A 38 -0.12 5.13 5.52
CA GLU A 38 0.76 4.85 4.39
C GLU A 38 2.20 4.65 4.87
N PHE A 39 2.74 3.47 4.60
CA PHE A 39 4.07 3.05 4.96
C PHE A 39 4.91 2.99 3.69
N ALA A 40 6.09 3.61 3.72
CA ALA A 40 7.05 3.52 2.64
C ALA A 40 8.46 3.84 3.17
N PRO A 41 9.49 3.06 2.81
CA PRO A 41 10.87 3.37 3.14
C PRO A 41 11.34 4.60 2.36
N ALA A 42 10.81 4.83 1.16
CA ALA A 42 11.07 6.00 0.34
C ALA A 42 9.76 6.53 -0.25
N ILE A 43 9.42 7.77 0.10
CA ILE A 43 8.28 8.50 -0.45
C ILE A 43 8.62 9.98 -0.68
N HIS A 44 8.18 10.48 -1.81
CA HIS A 44 8.14 11.90 -2.14
C HIS A 44 7.01 12.59 -1.36
N GLN A 45 7.37 13.61 -0.57
CA GLN A 45 6.42 14.34 0.26
C GLN A 45 5.44 15.16 -0.61
N LEU A 46 4.26 15.49 -0.06
CA LEU A 46 3.26 16.24 -0.80
C LEU A 46 3.84 17.57 -1.31
N GLY A 47 3.69 17.84 -2.61
CA GLY A 47 4.27 19.03 -3.26
C GLY A 47 5.71 18.85 -3.78
N HIS A 48 6.37 17.74 -3.44
CA HIS A 48 7.74 17.42 -3.85
C HIS A 48 7.75 16.16 -4.72
N SER A 49 7.28 16.29 -5.95
CA SER A 49 7.16 15.17 -6.91
C SER A 49 8.06 15.32 -8.13
N ALA A 50 9.00 16.28 -8.11
CA ALA A 50 10.00 16.37 -9.14
C ALA A 50 10.93 15.16 -9.04
N TRP A 51 11.43 14.68 -10.18
CA TRP A 51 12.38 13.57 -10.23
C TRP A 51 13.72 13.87 -9.53
N THR A 52 13.99 15.15 -9.25
CA THR A 52 15.16 15.63 -8.49
C THR A 52 14.91 15.73 -6.99
N ASP A 53 13.66 15.62 -6.53
CA ASP A 53 13.37 15.68 -5.10
C ASP A 53 13.89 14.40 -4.44
N THR A 54 14.58 14.52 -3.31
CA THR A 54 15.04 13.35 -2.57
C THR A 54 13.86 12.75 -1.79
N PRO A 55 13.56 11.44 -1.96
CA PRO A 55 12.52 10.79 -1.18
C PRO A 55 12.96 10.68 0.29
N SER A 56 11.99 10.49 1.18
CA SER A 56 12.24 10.28 2.61
C SER A 56 11.36 9.17 3.14
N VAL A 57 11.70 8.59 4.30
CA VAL A 57 10.85 7.62 4.98
C VAL A 57 9.50 8.25 5.32
N SER A 58 8.40 7.52 5.09
CA SER A 58 7.06 8.02 5.40
C SER A 58 6.94 8.37 6.88
N THR A 59 6.18 9.44 7.20
CA THR A 59 5.98 9.88 8.59
C THR A 59 5.45 8.76 9.47
N THR A 60 4.56 7.93 8.92
CA THR A 60 4.04 6.74 9.61
C THR A 60 5.15 5.74 9.90
N LEU A 61 5.97 5.36 8.91
CA LEU A 61 7.02 4.35 9.11
C LEU A 61 8.15 4.81 10.07
N LYS A 62 8.30 6.12 10.28
CA LYS A 62 9.19 6.67 11.32
C LYS A 62 8.72 6.38 12.75
N MET A 63 7.44 6.08 12.96
CA MET A 63 6.89 5.84 14.30
C MET A 63 7.31 4.46 14.84
N LYS A 64 7.65 4.39 16.13
CA LYS A 64 8.09 3.14 16.76
C LYS A 64 7.06 2.02 16.63
N SER A 65 5.79 2.31 16.88
CA SER A 65 4.69 1.35 16.73
C SER A 65 4.57 0.81 15.30
N SER A 66 4.76 1.70 14.32
CA SER A 66 4.73 1.36 12.90
C SER A 66 5.90 0.49 12.45
N ARG A 67 7.09 0.64 13.06
CA ARG A 67 8.21 -0.29 12.84
C ARG A 67 7.93 -1.67 13.43
N THR A 68 7.34 -1.74 14.62
CA THR A 68 6.89 -3.01 15.21
C THR A 68 5.88 -3.71 14.29
N TRP A 69 4.91 -2.96 13.77
CA TRP A 69 3.97 -3.48 12.77
C TRP A 69 4.66 -4.00 11.52
N ALA A 70 5.61 -3.25 10.95
CA ALA A 70 6.35 -3.67 9.75
C ALA A 70 7.09 -4.99 9.97
N LEU A 71 7.72 -5.17 11.13
CA LEU A 71 8.37 -6.42 11.52
C LEU A 71 7.37 -7.59 11.61
N GLN A 72 6.20 -7.38 12.22
CA GLN A 72 5.14 -8.40 12.28
C GLN A 72 4.60 -8.78 10.89
N MET A 73 4.68 -7.84 9.95
CA MET A 73 4.23 -8.03 8.56
C MET A 73 5.30 -8.66 7.66
N THR A 74 6.46 -9.06 8.19
CA THR A 74 7.55 -9.68 7.42
C THR A 74 7.09 -10.87 6.58
N PHE A 75 6.53 -11.88 7.23
CA PHE A 75 6.12 -13.10 6.54
C PHE A 75 4.98 -12.86 5.53
N PRO A 76 3.86 -12.19 5.89
CA PRO A 76 2.81 -11.91 4.91
C PRO A 76 3.27 -11.08 3.71
N SER A 77 4.06 -10.03 3.93
CA SER A 77 4.58 -9.16 2.87
C SER A 77 5.52 -9.90 1.92
N ALA A 78 6.38 -10.78 2.45
CA ALA A 78 7.23 -11.64 1.64
C ALA A 78 6.40 -12.63 0.80
N MET A 79 5.35 -13.21 1.37
CA MET A 79 4.47 -14.14 0.66
C MET A 79 3.71 -13.46 -0.49
N LEU A 80 3.25 -12.22 -0.31
CA LEU A 80 2.62 -11.45 -1.38
C LEU A 80 3.61 -11.06 -2.48
N SER A 81 4.86 -10.81 -2.12
CA SER A 81 5.94 -10.57 -3.09
C SER A 81 6.25 -11.85 -3.89
N ALA A 82 6.24 -13.02 -3.25
CA ALA A 82 6.37 -14.31 -3.93
C ALA A 82 5.17 -14.62 -4.83
N ALA A 83 3.95 -14.28 -4.41
CA ALA A 83 2.78 -14.39 -5.29
C ALA A 83 2.94 -13.49 -6.54
N LEU A 84 3.47 -12.28 -6.36
CA LEU A 84 3.76 -11.38 -7.47
C LEU A 84 4.81 -11.94 -8.43
N SER A 85 5.84 -12.62 -7.94
CA SER A 85 6.86 -13.22 -8.81
C SER A 85 6.30 -14.28 -9.76
N ILE A 86 5.15 -14.88 -9.41
CA ILE A 86 4.42 -15.83 -10.25
C ILE A 86 3.43 -15.10 -11.16
N MET A 87 2.64 -14.17 -10.62
CA MET A 87 1.58 -13.47 -11.36
C MET A 87 2.11 -12.45 -12.38
N HIS A 88 3.24 -11.80 -12.06
CA HIS A 88 3.84 -10.74 -12.88
C HIS A 88 5.37 -10.67 -12.64
N PRO A 89 6.14 -11.62 -13.21
CA PRO A 89 7.59 -11.67 -13.02
C PRO A 89 8.33 -10.38 -13.40
N PRO A 90 8.02 -9.68 -14.51
CA PRO A 90 8.68 -8.41 -14.84
C PRO A 90 8.51 -7.34 -13.74
N LEU A 91 7.30 -7.22 -13.17
CA LEU A 91 7.05 -6.26 -12.09
C LEU A 91 7.78 -6.64 -10.80
N TYR A 92 7.78 -7.94 -10.46
CA TYR A 92 8.53 -8.43 -9.31
C TYR A 92 10.02 -8.11 -9.43
N ASN A 93 10.63 -8.39 -10.60
CA ASN A 93 12.05 -8.14 -10.85
C ASN A 93 12.39 -6.65 -10.78
N ALA A 94 11.54 -5.78 -11.33
CA ALA A 94 11.75 -4.35 -11.20
C ALA A 94 11.61 -3.85 -9.76
N GLY A 95 10.70 -4.44 -8.99
CA GLY A 95 10.58 -4.18 -7.56
C GLY A 95 11.83 -4.60 -6.76
N LEU A 96 12.39 -5.78 -7.06
CA LEU A 96 13.64 -6.25 -6.48
C LEU A 96 14.82 -5.34 -6.84
N HIS A 97 15.01 -5.06 -8.13
CA HIS A 97 16.08 -4.20 -8.59
C HIS A 97 15.99 -2.80 -7.96
N ARG A 98 14.77 -2.27 -7.86
CA ARG A 98 14.52 -1.01 -7.15
C ARG A 98 14.96 -1.08 -5.70
N MET A 99 14.65 -2.16 -4.98
CA MET A 99 15.08 -2.33 -3.58
C MET A 99 16.61 -2.37 -3.47
N GLU A 100 17.31 -3.10 -4.35
CA GLU A 100 18.78 -3.15 -4.38
C GLU A 100 19.40 -1.77 -4.57
N VAL A 101 18.96 -1.02 -5.59
CA VAL A 101 19.48 0.32 -5.89
C VAL A 101 19.16 1.30 -4.76
N LEU A 102 17.95 1.22 -4.20
CA LEU A 102 17.53 2.07 -3.09
C LEU A 102 18.35 1.81 -1.82
N SER A 103 18.64 0.54 -1.50
CA SER A 103 19.50 0.18 -0.36
C SER A 103 20.91 0.74 -0.54
N SER A 104 21.55 0.51 -1.69
CA SER A 104 22.90 1.06 -1.94
C SER A 104 22.95 2.60 -1.91
N TRP A 105 21.88 3.26 -2.35
CA TRP A 105 21.77 4.71 -2.23
C TRP A 105 21.57 5.15 -0.78
N ALA A 106 20.68 4.49 -0.02
CA ALA A 106 20.34 4.84 1.35
C ALA A 106 21.53 4.70 2.30
N GLU A 107 22.32 3.62 2.18
CA GLU A 107 23.54 3.38 2.95
C GLU A 107 24.50 4.58 2.93
N GLN A 108 24.57 5.29 1.80
CA GLN A 108 25.49 6.42 1.61
C GLN A 108 24.84 7.79 1.90
N ASN A 109 23.52 7.90 1.84
CA ASN A 109 22.83 9.20 1.79
C ASN A 109 21.80 9.42 2.89
N ASP A 110 21.14 8.37 3.40
CA ASP A 110 20.08 8.51 4.41
C ASP A 110 20.01 7.28 5.32
N LYS A 111 20.66 7.38 6.49
CA LYS A 111 20.63 6.35 7.53
C LYS A 111 19.21 6.02 8.01
N GLY A 112 18.30 7.00 8.05
CA GLY A 112 16.93 6.74 8.47
C GLY A 112 16.17 5.87 7.47
N MET A 113 16.47 6.05 6.19
CA MET A 113 15.95 5.22 5.08
C MET A 113 16.58 3.83 5.09
N ASP A 114 17.89 3.74 5.28
CA ASP A 114 18.63 2.48 5.43
C ASP A 114 18.03 1.62 6.56
N ASP A 115 17.91 2.19 7.77
CA ASP A 115 17.27 1.54 8.92
C ASP A 115 15.80 1.15 8.66
N ALA A 116 15.08 1.86 7.76
CA ALA A 116 13.70 1.51 7.41
C ALA A 116 13.64 0.33 6.44
N LEU A 117 14.57 0.26 5.50
CA LEU A 117 14.70 -0.82 4.51
C LEU A 117 15.02 -2.17 5.17
N ASP A 118 15.78 -2.18 6.27
CA ASP A 118 16.06 -3.39 7.07
C ASP A 118 14.80 -4.14 7.52
N THR A 119 13.69 -3.42 7.68
CA THR A 119 12.40 -3.99 8.10
C THR A 119 11.37 -4.07 6.97
N TRP A 120 11.76 -3.66 5.76
CA TRP A 120 10.87 -3.62 4.60
C TRP A 120 10.92 -4.93 3.80
N SER A 121 9.89 -5.74 4.00
CA SER A 121 9.83 -7.14 3.59
C SER A 121 9.03 -7.37 2.30
N THR A 122 8.95 -6.37 1.42
CA THR A 122 8.23 -6.47 0.16
C THR A 122 8.90 -5.72 -0.99
N VAL A 123 8.70 -6.22 -2.20
CA VAL A 123 9.14 -5.56 -3.44
C VAL A 123 8.32 -4.31 -3.79
N TYR A 124 7.16 -4.10 -3.15
CA TYR A 124 6.32 -2.92 -3.33
C TYR A 124 6.92 -1.67 -2.69
N THR A 125 6.68 -0.49 -3.27
CA THR A 125 7.20 0.78 -2.71
C THR A 125 6.41 1.22 -1.49
N ASN A 126 5.11 0.92 -1.47
CA ASN A 126 4.18 1.40 -0.47
C ASN A 126 3.26 0.28 0.01
N VAL A 127 2.89 0.37 1.28
CA VAL A 127 1.78 -0.38 1.86
C VAL A 127 0.83 0.60 2.52
N SER A 128 -0.46 0.54 2.18
CA SER A 128 -1.49 1.26 2.90
C SER A 128 -2.32 0.33 3.77
N VAL A 129 -2.54 0.75 5.02
CA VAL A 129 -3.43 0.08 5.98
C VAL A 129 -4.71 0.90 6.05
N ILE A 130 -5.83 0.30 5.63
CA ILE A 130 -7.13 0.97 5.49
C ILE A 130 -8.14 0.23 6.37
N ALA A 131 -8.35 0.74 7.59
CA ALA A 131 -9.24 0.16 8.58
C ALA A 131 -10.62 0.84 8.57
N ASN A 132 -11.67 0.01 8.55
CA ASN A 132 -13.08 0.38 8.67
C ASN A 132 -13.53 1.54 7.78
N ARG A 133 -13.01 1.56 6.55
CA ARG A 133 -13.31 2.59 5.56
C ARG A 133 -13.97 2.00 4.31
N GLY A 134 -15.05 2.63 3.86
CA GLY A 134 -15.53 2.50 2.49
C GLY A 134 -14.67 3.33 1.54
N THR A 135 -14.41 2.86 0.33
CA THR A 135 -13.58 3.57 -0.64
C THR A 135 -14.46 3.98 -1.83
N PRO A 136 -14.64 5.30 -2.09
CA PRO A 136 -15.38 5.77 -3.26
C PRO A 136 -14.69 5.36 -4.57
N LEU A 137 -15.45 5.44 -5.67
CA LEU A 137 -14.95 5.10 -7.00
C LEU A 137 -13.78 6.01 -7.41
N HIS A 138 -12.63 5.40 -7.73
CA HIS A 138 -11.43 6.14 -8.08
C HIS A 138 -10.46 5.29 -8.94
N ARG A 139 -9.38 5.93 -9.41
CA ARG A 139 -8.17 5.31 -9.94
C ARG A 139 -6.96 5.81 -9.14
N ASN A 140 -5.86 5.07 -9.18
CA ASN A 140 -4.59 5.52 -8.61
C ASN A 140 -3.67 6.03 -9.74
N PRO A 141 -3.47 7.35 -9.88
CA PRO A 141 -2.74 7.92 -11.01
C PRO A 141 -1.21 7.82 -10.90
N HIS A 142 -0.67 7.44 -9.74
CA HIS A 142 0.77 7.46 -9.44
C HIS A 142 1.47 6.09 -9.60
N SER A 143 0.81 5.14 -10.25
CA SER A 143 1.36 3.82 -10.62
C SER A 143 1.56 3.75 -12.14
N GLN A 144 2.09 2.67 -12.72
CA GLN A 144 2.09 2.46 -14.18
C GLN A 144 0.92 1.59 -14.61
N SER A 145 0.49 1.68 -15.88
CA SER A 145 -0.71 0.96 -16.34
C SER A 145 -0.56 -0.56 -16.30
N ASN A 146 0.64 -1.05 -16.57
CA ASN A 146 0.98 -2.47 -16.55
C ASN A 146 1.35 -2.99 -15.16
N TRP A 147 1.27 -2.17 -14.11
CA TRP A 147 1.56 -2.60 -12.74
C TRP A 147 0.33 -3.14 -12.05
N TYR A 148 0.52 -4.15 -11.20
CA TYR A 148 -0.52 -4.66 -10.32
C TYR A 148 -0.34 -4.10 -8.93
N ASP A 149 -1.43 -3.61 -8.36
CA ASP A 149 -1.58 -3.47 -6.92
C ASP A 149 -2.15 -4.77 -6.37
N ILE A 150 -1.75 -5.15 -5.17
CA ILE A 150 -2.34 -6.27 -4.43
C ILE A 150 -3.15 -5.73 -3.25
N LEU A 151 -4.44 -6.03 -3.25
CA LEU A 151 -5.34 -5.72 -2.15
C LEU A 151 -5.62 -7.00 -1.34
N VAL A 152 -5.40 -6.95 -0.04
CA VAL A 152 -5.69 -8.03 0.90
C VAL A 152 -6.74 -7.55 1.89
N SER A 153 -7.86 -8.26 2.01
CA SER A 153 -8.91 -7.93 2.98
C SER A 153 -8.93 -8.93 4.11
N VAL A 154 -8.97 -8.44 5.35
CA VAL A 154 -9.00 -9.27 6.57
C VAL A 154 -9.91 -8.64 7.62
N GLY A 155 -10.25 -9.44 8.64
CA GLY A 155 -11.08 -9.05 9.77
C GLY A 155 -12.38 -9.83 9.82
N GLU A 156 -13.33 -9.31 10.59
CA GLU A 156 -14.62 -9.94 10.85
C GLU A 156 -15.74 -9.06 10.32
N TYR A 157 -16.18 -9.32 9.10
CA TYR A 157 -17.23 -8.54 8.44
C TYR A 157 -17.97 -9.40 7.42
N LYS A 158 -19.09 -8.87 6.92
CA LYS A 158 -19.90 -9.47 5.83
C LYS A 158 -20.26 -8.43 4.78
N ASP A 159 -20.80 -8.88 3.66
CA ASP A 159 -21.36 -8.03 2.60
C ASP A 159 -20.39 -6.96 2.06
N CYS A 160 -19.11 -7.32 1.97
CA CYS A 160 -18.11 -6.48 1.32
C CYS A 160 -18.00 -6.83 -0.15
N TYR A 161 -17.95 -5.81 -1.00
CA TYR A 161 -17.82 -5.95 -2.44
C TYR A 161 -16.75 -5.00 -2.97
N LEU A 162 -15.88 -5.55 -3.82
CA LEU A 162 -14.98 -4.79 -4.67
C LEU A 162 -15.67 -4.57 -6.02
N ASP A 163 -16.04 -3.33 -6.30
CA ASP A 163 -16.67 -2.94 -7.56
C ASP A 163 -15.58 -2.49 -8.55
N ILE A 164 -15.57 -3.09 -9.74
CA ILE A 164 -14.66 -2.77 -10.85
C ILE A 164 -15.52 -2.53 -12.10
N PRO A 165 -16.20 -1.37 -12.19
CA PRO A 165 -17.17 -1.10 -13.26
C PRO A 165 -16.52 -1.04 -14.65
N THR A 166 -15.21 -0.76 -14.73
CA THR A 166 -14.47 -0.78 -16.00
C THR A 166 -14.51 -2.15 -16.68
N LEU A 167 -14.66 -3.22 -15.88
CA LEU A 167 -14.81 -4.60 -16.35
C LEU A 167 -16.25 -5.12 -16.22
N GLY A 168 -17.20 -4.31 -15.74
CA GLY A 168 -18.55 -4.76 -15.40
C GLY A 168 -18.59 -5.79 -14.26
N LEU A 169 -17.58 -5.80 -13.37
CA LEU A 169 -17.43 -6.79 -12.31
C LEU A 169 -17.79 -6.21 -10.94
N LYS A 170 -18.48 -7.01 -10.13
CA LYS A 170 -18.64 -6.78 -8.70
C LYS A 170 -18.29 -8.08 -7.97
N LEU A 171 -17.17 -8.06 -7.28
CA LEU A 171 -16.59 -9.25 -6.63
C LEU A 171 -16.96 -9.24 -5.15
N GLU A 172 -17.38 -10.39 -4.63
CA GLU A 172 -17.46 -10.58 -3.19
C GLU A 172 -16.04 -10.47 -2.60
N TYR A 173 -15.87 -9.57 -1.64
CA TYR A 173 -14.57 -9.21 -1.08
C TYR A 173 -14.48 -9.64 0.40
N SER A 174 -14.74 -10.92 0.63
CA SER A 174 -14.80 -11.54 1.97
C SER A 174 -13.44 -11.62 2.67
N PRO A 175 -13.40 -11.78 4.01
CA PRO A 175 -12.14 -11.88 4.74
C PRO A 175 -11.24 -13.00 4.19
N GLY A 176 -9.95 -12.71 4.04
CA GLY A 176 -8.96 -13.62 3.44
C GLY A 176 -8.81 -13.47 1.92
N THR A 177 -9.62 -12.64 1.27
CA THR A 177 -9.53 -12.42 -0.18
C THR A 177 -8.31 -11.57 -0.54
N ILE A 178 -7.61 -11.99 -1.60
CA ILE A 178 -6.51 -11.27 -2.23
C ILE A 178 -6.90 -10.97 -3.68
N VAL A 179 -6.76 -9.73 -4.12
CA VAL A 179 -7.04 -9.32 -5.50
C VAL A 179 -5.84 -8.57 -6.05
N ALA A 180 -5.32 -8.99 -7.19
CA ALA A 180 -4.25 -8.31 -7.92
C ALA A 180 -4.81 -7.69 -9.20
N PHE A 181 -4.62 -6.38 -9.40
CA PHE A 181 -5.06 -5.70 -10.61
C PHE A 181 -4.39 -4.33 -10.80
N SER A 182 -4.46 -3.79 -12.02
CA SER A 182 -4.01 -2.42 -12.30
C SER A 182 -5.02 -1.38 -11.83
N SER A 183 -4.74 -0.75 -10.69
CA SER A 183 -5.57 0.33 -10.14
C SER A 183 -5.45 1.65 -10.91
N ARG A 184 -4.43 1.78 -11.77
CA ARG A 184 -4.29 2.90 -12.71
C ARG A 184 -5.24 2.77 -13.89
N LEU A 185 -5.46 1.57 -14.40
CA LEU A 185 -6.38 1.34 -15.51
C LEU A 185 -7.83 1.23 -15.02
N LEU A 186 -8.03 0.49 -13.94
CA LEU A 186 -9.36 0.07 -13.52
C LEU A 186 -9.89 0.99 -12.42
N HIS A 187 -10.98 1.69 -12.72
CA HIS A 187 -11.76 2.33 -11.66
C HIS A 187 -12.25 1.26 -10.70
N HIS A 188 -12.10 1.52 -9.41
CA HIS A 188 -12.51 0.60 -8.37
C HIS A 188 -13.08 1.32 -7.14
N ALA A 189 -14.00 0.66 -6.45
CA ALA A 189 -14.63 1.12 -5.22
C ALA A 189 -14.83 -0.05 -4.26
N VAL A 190 -14.96 0.26 -2.97
CA VAL A 190 -15.35 -0.73 -1.95
C VAL A 190 -16.43 -0.12 -1.07
N ASN A 191 -17.53 -0.82 -0.87
CA ASN A 191 -18.60 -0.33 0.00
C ASN A 191 -18.18 -0.31 1.48
N LYS A 192 -18.90 0.47 2.28
CA LYS A 192 -18.84 0.35 3.73
C LYS A 192 -19.46 -0.98 4.15
N VAL A 193 -18.94 -1.55 5.23
CA VAL A 193 -19.37 -2.85 5.77
C VAL A 193 -19.70 -2.75 7.24
N ASP A 194 -20.55 -3.65 7.70
CA ASP A 194 -20.71 -3.93 9.12
C ASP A 194 -19.71 -4.99 9.59
N GLY A 195 -19.22 -4.81 10.81
CA GLY A 195 -18.07 -5.51 11.37
C GLY A 195 -16.77 -4.71 11.31
N HIS A 196 -15.66 -5.43 11.41
CA HIS A 196 -14.30 -4.90 11.48
C HIS A 196 -13.50 -5.35 10.24
N ARG A 197 -13.28 -4.43 9.31
CA ARG A 197 -12.56 -4.68 8.05
C ARG A 197 -11.25 -3.91 8.01
N CYS A 198 -10.20 -4.57 7.53
CA CYS A 198 -8.94 -3.94 7.20
C CYS A 198 -8.48 -4.40 5.83
N CYS A 199 -8.13 -3.43 4.98
CA CYS A 199 -7.48 -3.69 3.72
C CYS A 199 -6.00 -3.31 3.82
N PHE A 200 -5.12 -4.22 3.43
CA PHE A 200 -3.73 -3.94 3.14
C PHE A 200 -3.59 -3.79 1.64
N ALA A 201 -3.23 -2.59 1.18
CA ALA A 201 -3.01 -2.31 -0.23
C ALA A 201 -1.50 -2.18 -0.48
N TYR A 202 -0.94 -3.09 -1.25
CA TYR A 202 0.46 -3.09 -1.69
C TYR A 202 0.51 -2.53 -3.10
N TYR A 203 1.30 -1.47 -3.31
CA TYR A 203 1.37 -0.78 -4.59
C TYR A 203 2.73 -0.13 -4.81
N MET A 204 3.01 0.14 -6.08
CA MET A 204 4.23 0.80 -6.54
C MET A 204 3.92 2.28 -6.86
N ARG A 205 4.91 3.15 -6.66
CA ARG A 205 4.88 4.54 -7.12
C ARG A 205 5.95 4.76 -8.19
N ASP A 206 5.51 5.22 -9.35
CA ASP A 206 6.35 5.42 -10.54
C ASP A 206 7.50 6.39 -10.28
N ASN A 207 7.25 7.45 -9.53
CA ASN A 207 8.24 8.48 -9.22
C ASN A 207 9.43 7.97 -8.39
N ILE A 208 9.28 6.92 -7.57
CA ILE A 208 10.40 6.30 -6.84
C ILE A 208 11.27 5.47 -7.78
N HIS A 209 10.66 4.78 -8.75
CA HIS A 209 11.40 4.07 -9.79
C HIS A 209 12.17 5.07 -10.68
N ASN A 210 11.55 6.20 -11.02
CA ASN A 210 12.18 7.26 -11.82
C ASN A 210 13.37 7.90 -11.10
N PHE A 211 13.25 8.18 -9.80
CA PHE A 211 14.35 8.71 -8.97
C PHE A 211 15.57 7.77 -8.99
N LEU A 212 15.34 6.47 -8.99
CA LEU A 212 16.39 5.43 -8.99
C LEU A 212 16.81 4.98 -10.39
N HIS A 213 16.25 5.56 -11.45
CA HIS A 213 16.47 5.17 -12.83
C HIS A 213 16.22 3.66 -13.11
N VAL A 214 15.23 3.08 -12.42
CA VAL A 214 14.83 1.69 -12.66
C VAL A 214 14.13 1.60 -14.02
N PRO A 215 14.50 0.66 -14.90
CA PRO A 215 13.87 0.51 -16.21
C PRO A 215 12.36 0.29 -16.14
N GLU A 216 11.66 0.73 -17.19
CA GLU A 216 10.24 0.43 -17.35
C GLU A 216 10.00 -1.08 -17.41
N THR A 217 8.88 -1.52 -16.85
CA THR A 217 8.50 -2.93 -16.87
C THR A 217 7.72 -3.25 -18.12
N GLU A 218 7.79 -4.49 -18.58
CA GLU A 218 6.91 -4.99 -19.62
C GLU A 218 5.53 -5.40 -19.05
N TRP A 219 4.60 -5.76 -19.91
CA TRP A 219 3.35 -6.39 -19.50
C TRP A 219 3.61 -7.82 -19.02
N MET A 220 2.63 -8.42 -18.34
CA MET A 220 2.66 -9.86 -18.09
C MET A 220 2.67 -10.60 -19.45
N THR A 221 3.68 -11.46 -19.62
CA THR A 221 3.86 -12.35 -20.78
C THR A 221 3.59 -13.79 -20.40
#